data_AF-A0AAV2ZIZ0-F1
#
_entry.id   AF-A0AAV2ZIZ0-F1
#
_cell.length_a   1.000
_cell.length_b   1.000
_cell.length_c   1.000
_cell.angle_alpha   90.00
_cell.angle_beta   90.00
_cell.angle_gamma   90.00
#
_symmetry.space_group_name_H-M   'P 1'
#
loop_
_entity.id
_entity.type
_entity.pdbx_description
1 polymer ?
#
loop_
_entity_poly.entity_id
_entity_poly.type
_entity_poly.pdbx_seq_one_letter_code
_entity_poly.pdbx_strand_id
1 'polypeptide(L)'
;MLNSEQTEIPAHSETESVFSDCGGGGGLGEAGGISLCGETRICEASDAVKRELQHLSREERRRRRRATAKYRTAHATRERIRVEAFNLAFAELRKLLPTLPPDKKLSKIEILRLAICYISYLNHVLDV
;
A
#
# COMPACT_ATOMS: atom_id res chain seq x y z
N MET A 1 -42.77 21.39 8.36
CA MET A 1 -42.76 19.94 8.60
C MET A 1 -41.76 19.36 7.62
N LEU A 2 -40.67 18.78 8.15
CA LEU A 2 -39.55 18.24 7.37
C LEU A 2 -39.96 16.85 6.86
N ASN A 3 -39.91 16.62 5.55
CA ASN A 3 -39.95 15.27 5.01
C ASN A 3 -38.51 14.76 4.92
N SER A 4 -38.20 13.83 5.82
CA SER A 4 -37.00 13.00 5.79
C SER A 4 -37.20 11.88 4.80
N GLU A 5 -36.71 12.03 3.58
CA GLU A 5 -36.49 10.89 2.69
C GLU A 5 -35.10 10.31 2.99
N GLN A 6 -35.11 9.09 3.51
CA GLN A 6 -33.96 8.24 3.78
C GLN A 6 -33.40 7.75 2.44
N THR A 7 -32.27 8.31 2.02
CA THR A 7 -31.45 7.72 0.96
C THR A 7 -30.56 6.66 1.58
N GLU A 8 -31.01 5.40 1.55
CA GLU A 8 -30.13 4.26 1.83
C GLU A 8 -29.11 4.11 0.70
N ILE A 9 -27.83 4.33 1.03
CA ILE A 9 -26.71 4.10 0.13
C ILE A 9 -26.39 2.60 0.15
N PRO A 10 -26.40 1.89 -0.99
CA PRO A 10 -25.94 0.51 -1.05
C PRO A 10 -24.46 0.42 -0.64
N ALA A 11 -24.17 -0.44 0.33
CA ALA A 11 -22.82 -0.74 0.78
C ALA A 11 -22.00 -1.27 -0.42
N HIS A 12 -21.14 -0.42 -0.97
CA HIS A 12 -20.13 -0.83 -1.92
C HIS A 12 -19.24 -1.86 -1.24
N SER A 13 -19.17 -3.04 -1.85
CA SER A 13 -18.25 -4.11 -1.47
C SER A 13 -16.81 -3.59 -1.53
N GLU A 14 -16.31 -3.15 -0.39
CA GLU A 14 -14.90 -2.95 -0.16
C GLU A 14 -14.26 -4.34 -0.27
N THR A 15 -13.51 -4.57 -1.35
CA THR A 15 -12.48 -5.61 -1.32
C THR A 15 -11.45 -5.13 -0.32
N GLU A 16 -11.66 -5.47 0.95
CA GLU A 16 -10.68 -5.32 2.00
C GLU A 16 -9.42 -6.04 1.54
N SER A 17 -8.42 -5.27 1.09
CA SER A 17 -7.06 -5.78 1.04
C SER A 17 -6.61 -5.89 2.49
N VAL A 18 -6.99 -7.01 3.12
CA VAL A 18 -6.43 -7.47 4.38
C VAL A 18 -4.96 -7.74 4.11
N PHE A 19 -4.14 -6.70 4.14
CA PHE A 19 -2.70 -6.84 4.35
C PHE A 19 -2.52 -7.22 5.80
N SER A 20 -2.86 -8.49 6.06
CA SER A 20 -2.58 -9.23 7.26
C SER A 20 -1.14 -8.90 7.64
N ASP A 21 -0.97 -8.22 8.78
CA ASP A 21 0.32 -8.23 9.45
C ASP A 21 0.52 -9.69 9.85
N CYS A 22 1.14 -10.47 8.95
CA CYS A 22 1.64 -11.79 9.26
C CYS A 22 2.72 -11.60 10.34
N GLY A 23 2.24 -11.50 11.58
CA GLY A 23 2.95 -11.82 12.79
C GLY A 23 3.18 -13.32 12.79
N GLY A 24 4.12 -13.76 11.96
CA GLY A 24 4.56 -15.14 11.90
C GLY A 24 5.31 -15.50 13.18
N GLY A 25 4.55 -15.94 14.19
CA GLY A 25 5.03 -16.95 15.12
C GLY A 25 5.28 -18.23 14.35
N GLY A 26 6.45 -18.83 14.55
CA GLY A 26 6.79 -20.09 13.89
C GLY A 26 6.05 -21.28 14.48
N GLY A 27 5.48 -22.10 13.60
CA GLY A 27 5.15 -23.53 13.75
C GLY A 27 5.09 -24.08 12.31
N LEU A 28 5.99 -24.96 11.87
CA LEU A 28 6.02 -26.43 12.02
C LEU A 28 4.72 -27.14 11.56
N GLY A 29 4.85 -27.95 10.49
CA GLY A 29 3.91 -28.98 9.98
C GLY A 29 3.07 -28.53 8.77
N GLU A 30 2.92 -29.23 7.64
CA GLU A 30 3.31 -30.60 7.24
C GLU A 30 3.24 -30.80 5.70
N ALA A 31 4.01 -31.79 5.24
CA ALA A 31 3.92 -32.70 4.08
C ALA A 31 3.61 -32.21 2.64
N GLY A 32 4.55 -32.50 1.72
CA GLY A 32 4.24 -32.68 0.29
C GLY A 32 5.43 -32.80 -0.68
N GLY A 33 6.10 -33.96 -0.73
CA GLY A 33 6.60 -34.55 -1.99
C GLY A 33 7.98 -34.14 -2.56
N ILE A 34 8.94 -35.06 -2.38
CA ILE A 34 10.06 -35.49 -3.27
C ILE A 34 11.16 -34.51 -3.72
N SER A 35 12.37 -34.67 -3.16
CA SER A 35 13.56 -35.21 -3.86
C SER A 35 14.86 -34.90 -3.10
N LEU A 36 15.81 -35.81 -3.24
CA LEU A 36 16.99 -36.09 -2.42
C LEU A 36 18.14 -35.05 -2.45
N CYS A 37 18.87 -35.04 -1.32
CA CYS A 37 20.31 -34.76 -1.13
C CYS A 37 20.79 -33.29 -1.07
N GLY A 38 21.02 -32.75 0.15
CA GLY A 38 21.95 -31.62 0.33
C GLY A 38 21.97 -30.78 1.62
N GLU A 39 20.95 -30.76 2.49
CA GLU A 39 20.87 -29.75 3.57
C GLU A 39 20.96 -30.29 5.00
N THR A 40 22.16 -30.59 5.49
CA THR A 40 22.38 -30.90 6.93
C THR A 40 23.12 -29.81 7.70
N ARG A 41 23.22 -28.56 7.18
CA ARG A 41 23.93 -27.47 7.89
C ARG A 41 23.17 -26.14 8.02
N ILE A 42 21.97 -26.01 7.46
CA ILE A 42 21.18 -24.75 7.51
C ILE A 42 20.11 -24.78 8.62
N CYS A 43 19.70 -25.98 9.05
CA CYS A 43 18.64 -26.18 10.04
C CYS A 43 19.07 -25.83 11.48
N GLU A 44 20.30 -26.18 11.88
CA GLU A 44 20.76 -25.99 13.27
C GLU A 44 20.89 -24.52 13.69
N ALA A 45 21.27 -23.64 12.75
CA ALA A 45 21.36 -22.20 12.99
C ALA A 45 19.98 -21.55 13.17
N SER A 46 18.95 -22.10 12.53
CA SER A 46 17.57 -21.57 12.57
C SER A 46 16.91 -21.79 13.94
N ASP A 47 17.20 -22.92 14.58
CA ASP A 47 16.59 -23.28 15.86
C ASP A 47 17.21 -22.55 17.06
N ALA A 48 18.51 -22.27 17.03
CA ALA A 48 19.18 -21.45 18.05
C ALA A 48 18.65 -20.00 18.05
N VAL A 49 18.48 -19.40 16.87
CA VAL A 49 17.90 -18.05 16.71
C VAL A 49 16.45 -18.01 17.18
N LYS A 50 15.68 -19.09 16.94
CA LYS A 50 14.30 -19.21 17.42
C LYS A 50 14.20 -19.20 18.94
N ARG A 51 15.07 -19.93 19.64
CA ARG A 51 15.13 -19.96 21.12
C ARG A 51 15.53 -18.60 21.69
N GLU A 52 16.47 -17.92 21.04
CA GLU A 52 16.91 -16.59 21.46
C GLU A 52 15.78 -15.55 21.33
N LEU A 53 14.96 -15.62 20.27
CA LEU A 53 13.80 -14.74 20.07
C LEU A 53 12.65 -14.97 21.09
N GLN A 54 12.63 -16.11 21.79
CA GLN A 54 11.59 -16.45 22.77
C GLN A 54 11.76 -15.70 24.10
N HIS A 55 12.99 -15.41 24.52
CA HIS A 55 13.29 -14.67 25.76
C HIS A 55 13.21 -13.14 25.62
N LEU A 56 13.08 -12.63 24.39
CA LEU A 56 13.04 -11.19 24.14
C LEU A 56 11.67 -10.61 24.45
N SER A 57 11.67 -9.39 24.99
CA SER A 57 10.47 -8.56 25.07
C SER A 57 9.80 -8.46 23.70
N ARG A 58 8.47 -8.31 23.70
CA ARG A 58 7.66 -8.10 22.50
C ARG A 58 8.20 -6.96 21.63
N GLU A 59 8.75 -5.92 22.26
CA GLU A 59 9.37 -4.78 21.57
C GLU A 59 10.65 -5.17 20.83
N GLU A 60 11.53 -5.92 21.48
CA GLU A 60 12.80 -6.34 20.91
C GLU A 60 12.60 -7.32 19.75
N ARG A 61 11.60 -8.21 19.84
CA ARG A 61 11.18 -9.07 18.71
C ARG A 61 10.71 -8.24 17.50
N ARG A 62 9.94 -7.16 17.73
CA ARG A 62 9.50 -6.24 16.67
C ARG A 62 10.69 -5.51 16.05
N ARG A 63 11.64 -5.04 16.87
CA ARG A 63 12.87 -4.37 16.41
C ARG A 63 13.70 -5.29 15.52
N ARG A 64 13.96 -6.53 15.95
CA ARG A 64 14.69 -7.54 15.15
C ARG A 64 13.98 -7.86 13.83
N ARG A 65 12.64 -8.04 13.82
CA ARG A 65 11.87 -8.24 12.57
C ARG A 65 12.07 -7.07 11.60
N ARG A 66 11.93 -5.83 12.08
CA ARG A 66 12.09 -4.61 11.26
C ARG A 66 13.52 -4.44 10.73
N ALA A 67 14.53 -4.93 11.47
CA ALA A 67 15.93 -4.94 11.07
C ALA A 67 16.28 -6.03 10.04
N THR A 68 15.36 -6.95 9.71
CA THR A 68 15.61 -7.92 8.63
C THR A 68 15.56 -7.25 7.26
N ALA A 69 16.43 -7.68 6.35
CA ALA A 69 16.40 -7.21 4.95
C ALA A 69 15.05 -7.49 4.30
N LYS A 70 14.45 -8.67 4.54
CA LYS A 70 13.11 -9.06 4.04
C LYS A 70 12.02 -8.07 4.44
N TYR A 71 12.00 -7.62 5.69
CA TYR A 71 11.02 -6.61 6.12
C TYR A 71 11.23 -5.27 5.43
N ARG A 72 12.49 -4.80 5.36
CA ARG A 72 12.82 -3.53 4.71
C ARG A 72 12.46 -3.52 3.23
N THR A 73 12.80 -4.57 2.49
CA THR A 73 12.48 -4.68 1.06
C THR A 73 10.96 -4.74 0.85
N ALA A 74 10.24 -5.56 1.61
CA ALA A 74 8.78 -5.63 1.52
C ALA A 74 8.09 -4.29 1.85
N HIS A 75 8.62 -3.53 2.81
CA HIS A 75 8.12 -2.20 3.13
C HIS A 75 8.43 -1.19 2.01
N ALA A 76 9.65 -1.19 1.48
CA ALA A 76 10.05 -0.33 0.37
C ALA A 76 9.20 -0.59 -0.89
N THR A 77 8.94 -1.87 -1.22
CA THR A 77 8.08 -2.24 -2.35
C THR A 77 6.65 -1.74 -2.16
N ARG A 78 6.07 -1.89 -0.96
CA ARG A 78 4.73 -1.37 -0.66
C ARG A 78 4.66 0.14 -0.83
N GLU A 79 5.64 0.86 -0.31
CA GLU A 79 5.69 2.31 -0.45
C GLU A 79 5.87 2.74 -1.91
N ARG A 80 6.70 2.03 -2.69
CA ARG A 80 6.85 2.27 -4.13
C ARG A 80 5.51 2.13 -4.86
N ILE A 81 4.76 1.06 -4.59
CA ILE A 81 3.43 0.84 -5.19
C ILE A 81 2.46 1.97 -4.79
N ARG A 82 2.45 2.36 -3.52
CA ARG A 82 1.60 3.47 -3.03
C ARG A 82 1.89 4.78 -3.77
N VAL A 83 3.18 5.10 -3.94
CA VAL A 83 3.62 6.31 -4.65
C VAL A 83 3.33 6.21 -6.16
N GLU A 84 3.47 5.03 -6.75
CA GLU A 84 3.14 4.77 -8.16
C GLU A 84 1.64 4.99 -8.41
N ALA A 85 0.76 4.41 -7.58
CA ALA A 85 -0.69 4.63 -7.63
C ALA A 85 -1.06 6.12 -7.51
N PHE A 86 -0.41 6.84 -6.57
CA PHE A 86 -0.58 8.28 -6.43
C PHE A 86 -0.16 9.05 -7.70
N ASN A 87 0.97 8.69 -8.29
CA ASN A 87 1.47 9.35 -9.50
C ASN A 87 0.59 9.06 -10.71
N LEU A 88 0.02 7.86 -10.82
CA LEU A 88 -0.98 7.52 -11.85
C LEU A 88 -2.22 8.40 -11.73
N ALA A 89 -2.76 8.59 -10.52
CA ALA A 89 -3.88 9.50 -10.30
C ALA A 89 -3.56 10.94 -10.71
N PHE A 90 -2.33 11.42 -10.44
CA PHE A 90 -1.86 12.73 -10.90
C PHE A 90 -1.75 12.83 -12.43
N ALA A 91 -1.34 11.75 -13.10
CA ALA A 91 -1.28 11.68 -14.55
C ALA A 91 -2.68 11.71 -15.18
N GLU A 92 -3.65 10.99 -14.61
CA GLU A 92 -5.04 11.04 -15.07
C GLU A 92 -5.65 12.43 -14.87
N LEU A 93 -5.47 13.05 -13.69
CA LEU A 93 -5.94 14.42 -13.46
C LEU A 93 -5.36 15.39 -14.48
N ARG A 94 -4.06 15.27 -14.78
CA ARG A 94 -3.37 16.13 -15.75
C ARG A 94 -3.97 16.07 -17.16
N LYS A 95 -4.43 14.90 -17.61
CA LYS A 95 -5.05 14.75 -18.95
C LYS A 95 -6.33 15.56 -19.12
N LEU A 96 -7.01 15.85 -18.01
CA LEU A 96 -8.25 16.63 -18.00
C LEU A 96 -8.00 18.15 -17.97
N LEU A 97 -6.76 18.58 -17.72
CA LEU A 97 -6.45 20.00 -17.55
C LEU A 97 -6.12 20.66 -18.89
N PRO A 98 -6.70 21.84 -19.18
CA PRO A 98 -6.38 22.58 -20.39
C PRO A 98 -4.98 23.21 -20.29
N THR A 99 -4.08 22.88 -21.23
CA THR A 99 -2.73 23.48 -21.32
C THR A 99 -2.33 23.82 -22.75
N LEU A 100 -1.57 24.89 -22.92
CA LEU A 100 -0.93 25.26 -24.18
C LEU A 100 0.61 25.34 -23.97
N PRO A 101 1.43 24.56 -24.68
CA PRO A 101 1.08 23.43 -25.55
C PRO A 101 0.51 22.22 -24.75
N PRO A 102 -0.16 21.25 -25.39
CA PRO A 102 -0.82 20.12 -24.71
C PRO A 102 0.15 19.19 -23.96
N ASP A 103 1.44 19.22 -24.30
CA ASP A 103 2.51 18.45 -23.68
C ASP A 103 3.29 19.24 -22.61
N LYS A 104 2.85 20.45 -22.24
CA LYS A 104 3.50 21.29 -21.22
C LYS A 104 3.64 20.56 -19.89
N LYS A 105 4.85 20.19 -19.50
CA LYS A 105 5.11 19.54 -18.19
C LYS A 105 4.68 20.45 -17.04
N LEU A 106 3.79 19.94 -16.18
CA LEU A 106 3.31 20.63 -14.98
C LEU A 106 3.84 19.90 -13.74
N SER A 107 4.26 20.67 -12.75
CA SER A 107 4.55 20.17 -11.40
C SER A 107 3.27 19.78 -10.66
N LYS A 108 3.40 19.01 -9.57
CA LYS A 108 2.25 18.58 -8.74
C LYS A 108 1.44 19.77 -8.23
N ILE A 109 2.11 20.85 -7.81
CA ILE A 109 1.41 22.05 -7.31
C ILE A 109 0.66 22.79 -8.43
N GLU A 110 1.24 22.86 -9.63
CA GLU A 110 0.57 23.48 -10.77
C GLU A 110 -0.65 22.69 -11.20
N ILE A 111 -0.58 21.35 -11.22
CA ILE A 111 -1.73 20.48 -11.52
C ILE A 111 -2.88 20.76 -10.55
N LEU A 112 -2.60 20.83 -9.25
CA LEU A 112 -3.63 21.10 -8.24
C LEU A 112 -4.25 22.49 -8.40
N ARG A 113 -3.42 23.53 -8.59
CA ARG A 113 -3.90 24.90 -8.78
C ARG A 113 -4.76 25.02 -10.04
N LEU A 114 -4.30 24.44 -11.15
CA LEU A 114 -5.01 24.49 -12.43
C LEU A 114 -6.32 23.71 -12.37
N ALA A 115 -6.36 22.57 -11.67
CA ALA A 115 -7.61 21.83 -11.43
C ALA A 115 -8.65 22.67 -10.68
N ILE A 116 -8.24 23.34 -9.60
CA ILE A 116 -9.13 24.24 -8.84
C ILE A 116 -9.66 25.36 -9.74
N CYS A 117 -8.77 26.04 -10.47
CA CYS A 117 -9.17 27.11 -11.38
C CYS A 117 -10.12 26.61 -12.48
N TYR A 118 -9.88 25.42 -13.01
CA TYR A 118 -10.67 24.86 -14.11
C TYR A 118 -12.08 24.46 -13.63
N ILE A 119 -12.20 23.83 -12.45
CA ILE A 119 -13.51 23.54 -11.85
C ILE A 119 -14.29 24.84 -11.64
N SER A 120 -13.67 25.87 -11.06
CA SER A 120 -14.33 27.17 -10.86
C SER A 120 -14.76 27.83 -12.16
N TYR A 121 -13.93 27.73 -13.21
CA TYR A 121 -14.26 28.24 -14.54
C TYR A 121 -15.48 27.52 -15.13
N LEU A 122 -15.50 26.18 -15.08
CA LEU A 122 -16.62 25.40 -15.60
C LEU A 122 -17.92 25.70 -14.84
N ASN A 123 -17.88 25.82 -13.52
CA ASN A 123 -19.05 26.22 -12.73
C ASN A 123 -19.58 27.59 -13.18
N HIS A 124 -18.70 28.58 -13.36
CA HIS A 124 -19.11 29.89 -13.84
C HIS A 124 -19.75 29.85 -15.24
N VAL A 125 -19.24 29.00 -16.15
CA VAL A 125 -19.80 28.83 -17.49
C VAL A 125 -21.18 28.17 -17.47
N LEU A 126 -21.43 27.28 -16.49
CA LEU A 126 -22.71 26.57 -16.35
C LEU A 126 -23.79 27.37 -15.61
N ASP A 127 -23.38 28.30 -14.74
CA ASP A 127 -24.30 29.18 -13.98
C ASP A 127 -24.84 30.36 -14.83
N VAL A 128 -24.31 30.56 -16.03
CA VAL A 128 -24.73 31.57 -17.02
C VAL A 128 -25.67 30.94 -18.04
#